data_AF-A0A1H7XSK0-F1
#
_entry.id   AF-A0A1H7XSK0-F1
#
_cell.length_a   1.000
_cell.length_b   1.000
_cell.length_c   1.000
_cell.angle_alpha   90.00
_cell.angle_beta   90.00
_cell.angle_gamma   90.00
#
_symmetry.space_group_name_H-M   'P 1'
#
loop_
_entity.id
_entity.type
_entity.pdbx_description
1 polymer ?
#
loop_
_entity_poly.entity_id
_entity_poly.type
_entity_poly.pdbx_seq_one_letter_code
_entity_poly.pdbx_strand_id
1 'polypeptide(L)'
;MALTTSVPLLISQQFDSEVVLANYQNGVYYNLDGSAAQVWLGLKANRTVEEIGSAVATATAGDVPSITQQVQAFVDSMLAEGLIAEGVADARSEASIEAWAPVLSGAFVAPEFQRFDNLRELLLMDPVHDAGDEGWPLREPHES
;
A
#
# COMPACT_ATOMS: atom_id res chain seq x y z
N MET A 1 -19.51 -5.83 -4.40
CA MET A 1 -18.91 -5.51 -5.71
C MET A 1 -17.56 -6.20 -5.76
N ALA A 2 -17.14 -6.77 -6.90
CA ALA A 2 -15.80 -7.32 -6.99
C ALA A 2 -14.80 -6.19 -7.31
N LEU A 3 -13.60 -6.27 -6.74
CA LEU A 3 -12.52 -5.30 -6.97
C LEU A 3 -11.31 -6.05 -7.49
N THR A 4 -10.48 -5.39 -8.29
CA THR A 4 -9.22 -5.94 -8.78
C THR A 4 -8.10 -4.92 -8.75
N THR A 5 -6.90 -5.38 -8.38
CA THR A 5 -5.65 -4.63 -8.46
C THR A 5 -4.97 -4.77 -9.83
N SER A 6 -5.54 -5.56 -10.73
CA SER A 6 -5.05 -5.72 -12.11
C SER A 6 -5.53 -4.55 -12.98
N VAL A 7 -4.88 -3.40 -12.81
CA VAL A 7 -5.11 -2.19 -13.61
C VAL A 7 -4.03 -2.10 -14.71
N PRO A 8 -4.38 -1.82 -15.98
CA PRO A 8 -3.40 -1.66 -17.06
C PRO A 8 -2.37 -0.58 -16.73
N LEU A 9 -1.09 -0.84 -17.03
CA LEU A 9 0.03 0.09 -16.81
C LEU A 9 0.27 0.50 -15.34
N LEU A 10 -0.40 -0.14 -14.39
CA LEU A 10 -0.12 0.00 -12.97
C LEU A 10 0.79 -1.15 -12.51
N ILE A 11 1.91 -0.81 -11.87
CA ILE A 11 2.82 -1.78 -11.28
C ILE A 11 2.88 -1.53 -9.78
N SER A 12 2.76 -2.60 -8.99
CA SER A 12 2.96 -2.54 -7.53
C SER A 12 4.25 -3.25 -7.14
N GLN A 13 5.07 -2.61 -6.32
CA GLN A 13 6.26 -3.19 -5.72
C GLN A 13 6.16 -3.07 -4.20
N GLN A 14 6.34 -4.19 -3.49
CA GLN A 14 6.39 -4.21 -2.04
C GLN A 14 7.84 -4.02 -1.57
N PHE A 15 8.04 -3.20 -0.54
CA PHE A 15 9.30 -2.93 0.13
C PHE A 15 9.11 -3.03 1.64
N ASP A 16 9.55 -4.14 2.24
CA ASP A 16 9.37 -4.42 3.67
C ASP A 16 7.90 -4.21 4.14
N SER A 17 7.60 -3.11 4.86
CA SER A 17 6.27 -2.73 5.33
C SER A 17 5.46 -1.85 4.36
N GLU A 18 6.08 -1.34 3.30
CA GLU A 18 5.51 -0.37 2.36
C GLU A 18 5.18 -1.00 1.00
N VAL A 19 4.29 -0.35 0.26
CA VAL A 19 3.97 -0.69 -1.13
C VAL A 19 4.02 0.56 -1.98
N VAL A 20 4.87 0.54 -3.00
CA VAL A 20 4.93 1.59 -4.02
C VAL A 20 4.10 1.16 -5.23
N LEU A 21 3.21 2.04 -5.68
CA LEU A 21 2.48 1.89 -6.92
C LEU A 21 3.02 2.88 -7.96
N ALA A 22 3.35 2.39 -9.15
CA ALA A 22 3.78 3.20 -10.29
C ALA A 22 2.72 3.12 -11.39
N ASN A 23 2.07 4.26 -11.68
CA ASN A 23 1.11 4.36 -12.76
C ASN A 23 1.79 4.94 -14.01
N TYR A 24 2.14 4.08 -14.96
CA TYR A 24 2.83 4.48 -16.19
C TYR A 24 1.92 5.18 -17.20
N GLN A 25 0.61 5.19 -17.00
CA GLN A 25 -0.32 5.90 -17.87
C GLN A 25 -0.23 7.42 -17.68
N ASN A 26 -0.09 7.87 -16.43
CA ASN A 26 -0.03 9.29 -16.09
C ASN A 26 1.33 9.73 -15.50
N GLY A 27 2.24 8.79 -15.22
CA GLY A 27 3.56 9.07 -14.64
C GLY A 27 3.54 9.35 -13.14
N VAL A 28 2.43 9.07 -12.46
CA VAL A 28 2.25 9.33 -11.02
C VAL A 28 2.64 8.10 -10.22
N TYR A 29 3.28 8.34 -9.08
CA TYR A 29 3.70 7.32 -8.13
C TYR A 29 2.95 7.49 -6.82
N TYR A 30 2.72 6.38 -6.13
CA TYR A 30 2.04 6.37 -4.85
C TYR A 30 2.85 5.53 -3.86
N ASN A 31 2.99 6.04 -2.63
CA ASN A 31 3.51 5.27 -1.52
C ASN A 31 2.36 4.91 -0.56
N LEU A 32 2.31 3.64 -0.16
CA LEU A 32 1.39 3.11 0.82
C LEU A 32 2.20 2.56 1.98
N ASP A 33 1.91 3.00 3.20
CA ASP A 33 2.51 2.48 4.42
C ASP A 33 1.44 2.02 5.41
N GLY A 34 1.84 1.22 6.40
CA GLY A 34 0.98 0.83 7.51
C GLY A 34 -0.33 0.21 7.05
N SER A 35 -1.47 0.76 7.52
CA SER A 35 -2.79 0.23 7.18
C SER A 35 -3.10 0.32 5.68
N ALA A 36 -2.59 1.32 4.96
CA ALA A 36 -2.81 1.46 3.52
C ALA A 36 -2.13 0.33 2.74
N ALA A 37 -0.89 -0.01 3.10
CA ALA A 37 -0.17 -1.14 2.52
C ALA A 37 -0.91 -2.46 2.79
N GLN A 38 -1.41 -2.66 4.02
CA GLN A 38 -2.16 -3.88 4.36
C GLN A 38 -3.47 -4.00 3.58
N VAL A 39 -4.20 -2.90 3.39
CA VAL A 39 -5.42 -2.90 2.57
C VAL A 39 -5.11 -3.30 1.12
N TRP A 40 -4.06 -2.73 0.52
CA TRP A 40 -3.63 -3.12 -0.82
C TRP A 40 -3.29 -4.60 -0.94
N LEU A 41 -2.50 -5.14 0.00
CA LEU A 41 -2.13 -6.55 0.02
C LEU A 41 -3.34 -7.46 0.21
N GLY A 42 -4.32 -7.05 1.02
CA GLY A 42 -5.58 -7.76 1.18
C GLY A 42 -6.38 -7.81 -0.13
N LEU A 43 -6.50 -6.67 -0.82
CA LEU A 43 -7.18 -6.60 -2.13
C LEU A 43 -6.45 -7.47 -3.18
N LYS A 44 -5.12 -7.45 -3.19
CA LYS A 44 -4.29 -8.29 -4.08
C LYS A 44 -4.48 -9.79 -3.80
N ALA A 45 -4.69 -10.16 -2.54
CA ALA A 45 -5.05 -11.51 -2.11
C ALA A 45 -6.53 -11.87 -2.36
N ASN A 46 -7.25 -11.07 -3.14
CA ASN A 46 -8.68 -11.20 -3.43
C ASN A 46 -9.57 -11.19 -2.18
N ARG A 47 -9.24 -10.40 -1.14
CA ARG A 47 -10.09 -10.20 0.05
C ARG A 47 -11.15 -9.13 -0.19
N THR A 48 -12.31 -9.23 0.48
CA THR A 48 -13.32 -8.15 0.43
C THR A 48 -12.93 -7.03 1.40
N VAL A 49 -13.55 -5.86 1.21
CA VAL A 49 -13.39 -4.72 2.11
C VAL A 49 -13.76 -5.09 3.56
N GLU A 50 -14.80 -5.89 3.74
CA GLU A 50 -15.27 -6.35 5.06
C GLU A 50 -14.28 -7.32 5.72
N GLU A 51 -13.72 -8.26 4.96
CA GLU A 51 -12.70 -9.18 5.47
C GLU A 51 -11.43 -8.42 5.87
N ILE A 52 -11.01 -7.47 5.04
CA ILE A 52 -9.84 -6.62 5.30
C ILE A 52 -10.09 -5.79 6.56
N GLY A 53 -11.22 -5.09 6.64
CA GLY A 53 -11.58 -4.28 7.79
C GLY A 53 -11.62 -5.08 9.10
N SER A 54 -12.23 -6.27 9.07
CA SER A 54 -12.25 -7.17 10.23
C SER A 54 -10.86 -7.65 10.65
N ALA A 55 -10.00 -8.00 9.69
CA ALA A 55 -8.64 -8.44 9.99
C ALA A 55 -7.77 -7.31 10.56
N VAL A 56 -7.87 -6.11 9.97
CA VAL A 56 -7.17 -4.91 10.44
C VAL A 56 -7.64 -4.50 11.83
N ALA A 57 -8.95 -4.52 12.09
CA ALA A 57 -9.50 -4.26 13.41
C ALA A 57 -9.00 -5.27 14.46
N THR A 58 -8.92 -6.54 14.09
CA THR A 58 -8.35 -7.58 14.96
C THR A 58 -6.88 -7.30 15.27
N ALA A 59 -6.06 -6.97 14.26
CA ALA A 59 -4.63 -6.71 14.42
C ALA A 59 -4.33 -5.45 15.27
N THR A 60 -5.25 -4.48 15.27
CA THR A 60 -5.09 -3.19 15.97
C THR A 60 -5.91 -3.08 17.25
N ALA A 61 -6.63 -4.15 17.63
CA ALA A 61 -7.62 -4.15 18.73
C ALA A 61 -8.64 -3.00 18.64
N GLY A 62 -9.05 -2.64 17.42
CA GLY A 62 -9.97 -1.55 17.14
C GLY A 62 -11.43 -2.00 16.92
N ASP A 63 -12.31 -1.03 16.67
CA ASP A 63 -13.72 -1.28 16.38
C ASP A 63 -13.94 -1.65 14.90
N VAL A 64 -14.49 -2.86 14.67
CA VAL A 64 -14.68 -3.43 13.33
C VAL A 64 -15.52 -2.52 12.41
N PRO A 65 -16.76 -2.13 12.75
CA PRO A 65 -17.57 -1.25 11.89
C PRO A 65 -16.89 0.09 11.56
N SER A 66 -16.25 0.73 12.54
CA SER A 66 -15.53 2.00 12.32
C SER A 66 -14.32 1.83 11.39
N ILE A 67 -13.52 0.78 11.58
CA ILE A 67 -12.35 0.49 10.74
C ILE A 67 -12.79 0.10 9.33
N THR A 68 -13.78 -0.78 9.20
CA THR A 68 -14.30 -1.18 7.88
C THR A 68 -14.84 0.01 7.09
N GLN A 69 -15.48 0.99 7.75
CA GLN A 69 -15.92 2.22 7.10
C GLN A 69 -14.73 3.04 6.56
N GLN A 70 -13.65 3.13 7.33
CA GLN A 70 -12.43 3.84 6.90
C GLN A 70 -11.69 3.11 5.77
N VAL A 71 -11.64 1.77 5.82
CA VAL A 71 -11.11 0.95 4.72
C VAL A 71 -11.95 1.14 3.46
N GLN A 72 -13.28 1.17 3.57
CA GLN A 72 -14.16 1.44 2.44
C GLN A 72 -13.90 2.82 1.83
N ALA A 73 -13.82 3.87 2.64
CA ALA A 73 -13.53 5.23 2.16
C ALA A 73 -12.18 5.33 1.43
N PHE A 74 -11.18 4.58 1.89
CA PHE A 74 -9.88 4.49 1.24
C PHE A 74 -9.95 3.73 -0.09
N VAL A 75 -10.67 2.61 -0.14
CA VAL A 75 -10.94 1.85 -1.38
C VAL A 75 -11.65 2.72 -2.41
N ASP A 76 -12.63 3.53 -1.99
CA ASP A 76 -13.30 4.49 -2.87
C ASP A 76 -12.33 5.56 -3.40
N SER A 77 -11.41 6.04 -2.57
CA SER A 77 -10.33 6.94 -3.01
C SER A 77 -9.39 6.28 -4.02
N MET A 78 -9.03 5.01 -3.83
CA MET A 78 -8.21 4.24 -4.78
C MET A 78 -8.92 4.02 -6.13
N LEU A 79 -10.24 3.79 -6.12
CA LEU A 79 -11.06 3.71 -7.33
C LEU A 79 -11.08 5.04 -8.07
N ALA A 80 -11.28 6.15 -7.34
CA ALA A 80 -11.31 7.50 -7.92
C ALA A 80 -9.96 7.89 -8.56
N GLU A 81 -8.84 7.47 -7.96
CA GLU A 81 -7.48 7.65 -8.51
C GLU A 81 -7.11 6.63 -9.60
N GLY A 82 -7.96 5.62 -9.85
CA GLY A 82 -7.69 4.57 -10.83
C GLY A 82 -6.56 3.61 -10.44
N LEU A 83 -6.32 3.43 -9.14
CA LEU A 83 -5.32 2.48 -8.60
C LEU A 83 -5.87 1.05 -8.49
N ILE A 84 -7.19 0.94 -8.43
CA ILE A 84 -7.91 -0.34 -8.51
C ILE A 84 -9.08 -0.16 -9.48
N ALA A 85 -9.63 -1.26 -9.96
CA ALA A 85 -10.78 -1.26 -10.85
C ALA A 85 -11.90 -2.17 -10.33
N GLU A 86 -13.10 -1.95 -10.84
CA GLU A 86 -14.23 -2.85 -10.63
C GLU A 86 -13.93 -4.19 -11.34
N GLY A 87 -14.02 -5.28 -10.58
CA GLY A 87 -13.87 -6.65 -11.08
C GLY A 87 -15.18 -7.26 -11.55
N VAL A 88 -15.09 -8.42 -12.20
CA VAL A 88 -16.27 -9.22 -12.55
C VAL A 88 -16.79 -9.92 -11.28
N ALA A 89 -18.10 -9.83 -11.01
CA ALA A 89 -18.70 -10.35 -9.77
C ALA A 89 -18.43 -11.86 -9.52
N ASP A 90 -18.25 -12.64 -10.60
CA ASP A 90 -17.98 -14.09 -10.56
C ASP A 90 -16.47 -14.44 -10.51
N ALA A 91 -15.58 -13.45 -10.53
CA ALA A 91 -14.13 -13.69 -10.52
C ALA A 91 -13.61 -14.16 -9.15
N ARG A 92 -14.41 -14.03 -8.09
CA ARG A 92 -14.04 -14.45 -6.73
C ARG A 92 -14.42 -15.91 -6.50
N SER A 93 -13.56 -16.82 -6.93
CA SER A 93 -13.61 -18.22 -6.52
C SER A 93 -12.81 -18.44 -5.23
N GLU A 94 -13.22 -19.38 -4.36
CA GLU A 94 -12.44 -19.76 -3.16
C GLU A 94 -11.00 -20.16 -3.49
N ALA A 95 -10.77 -20.75 -4.67
CA ALA A 95 -9.44 -21.12 -5.17
C ALA A 95 -8.54 -19.91 -5.54
N SER A 96 -9.11 -18.71 -5.65
CA SER A 96 -8.40 -17.47 -6.00
C SER A 96 -8.01 -16.63 -4.78
N ILE A 97 -8.42 -17.06 -3.58
CA ILE A 97 -8.14 -16.35 -2.32
C ILE A 97 -6.76 -16.77 -1.82
N GLU A 98 -5.85 -15.82 -1.74
CA GLU A 98 -4.51 -16.08 -1.20
C GLU A 98 -4.47 -15.92 0.33
N ALA A 99 -3.49 -16.57 0.96
CA ALA A 99 -3.24 -16.40 2.38
C ALA A 99 -2.70 -14.98 2.63
N TRP A 100 -3.40 -14.23 3.47
CA TRP A 100 -3.04 -12.87 3.84
C TRP A 100 -3.44 -12.63 5.29
N ALA A 101 -2.57 -11.93 6.03
CA ALA A 101 -2.84 -11.45 7.38
C ALA A 101 -2.16 -10.09 7.56
N PRO A 102 -2.86 -9.07 8.08
CA PRO A 102 -2.29 -7.75 8.25
C PRO A 102 -1.20 -7.75 9.32
N VAL A 103 -0.05 -7.17 9.00
CA VAL A 103 1.05 -6.95 9.95
C VAL A 103 1.06 -5.47 10.34
N LEU A 104 0.46 -5.16 11.49
CA LEU A 104 0.37 -3.80 12.02
C LEU A 104 0.87 -3.77 13.46
N SER A 105 1.56 -2.69 13.83
CA SER A 105 2.04 -2.44 15.19
C SER A 105 1.37 -1.19 15.75
N GLY A 106 0.76 -1.30 16.93
CA GLY A 106 0.14 -0.18 17.62
C GLY A 106 -1.33 0.07 17.24
N ALA A 107 -1.78 1.30 17.49
CA ALA A 107 -3.16 1.70 17.24
C ALA A 107 -3.45 1.82 15.75
N PHE A 108 -4.71 1.60 15.37
CA PHE A 108 -5.16 1.82 14.00
C PHE A 108 -4.97 3.29 13.60
N VAL A 109 -4.32 3.49 12.45
CA VAL A 109 -4.24 4.77 11.74
C VAL A 109 -5.02 4.62 10.45
N ALA A 110 -5.82 5.63 10.08
CA ALA A 110 -6.60 5.62 8.86
C ALA A 110 -5.69 5.43 7.64
N PRO A 111 -6.03 4.53 6.69
CA PRO A 111 -5.22 4.30 5.50
C PRO A 111 -5.27 5.51 4.57
N GLU A 112 -4.08 5.96 4.15
CA GLU A 112 -3.88 7.05 3.19
C GLU A 112 -2.74 6.68 2.23
N PHE A 113 -2.79 7.21 1.00
CA PHE A 113 -1.69 7.09 0.04
C PHE A 113 -1.00 8.44 -0.13
N GLN A 114 0.33 8.42 -0.22
CA GLN A 114 1.08 9.61 -0.60
C GLN A 114 1.27 9.63 -2.11
N ARG A 115 0.86 10.71 -2.76
CA ARG A 115 0.95 10.90 -4.21
C ARG A 115 2.20 11.70 -4.57
N PHE A 116 2.90 11.26 -5.61
CA PHE A 116 4.06 11.93 -6.18
C PHE A 116 3.87 12.07 -7.69
N ASP A 117 3.90 13.30 -8.20
CA ASP A 117 3.61 13.55 -9.63
C ASP A 117 4.79 13.16 -10.54
N ASN A 118 5.94 12.82 -9.96
CA ASN A 118 7.08 12.28 -10.67
C ASN A 118 7.98 11.42 -9.76
N LEU A 119 8.81 10.58 -10.39
CA LEU A 119 9.75 9.70 -9.69
C LEU A 119 10.76 10.45 -8.82
N ARG A 120 11.15 11.67 -9.21
CA ARG A 120 12.15 12.45 -8.46
C ARG A 120 11.64 12.80 -7.07
N GLU A 121 10.37 13.16 -6.94
CA GLU A 121 9.77 13.46 -5.63
C GLU A 121 9.70 12.24 -4.71
N LEU A 122 9.41 11.06 -5.27
CA LEU A 122 9.45 9.81 -4.52
C LEU A 122 10.88 9.50 -4.02
N LEU A 123 11.89 9.67 -4.89
CA LEU A 123 13.30 9.40 -4.53
C LEU A 123 13.82 10.32 -3.41
N LEU A 124 13.30 11.56 -3.30
CA LEU A 124 13.66 12.48 -2.24
C LEU A 124 13.23 12.03 -0.83
N MET A 125 12.35 11.02 -0.73
CA MET A 125 11.98 10.43 0.56
C MET A 125 13.01 9.46 1.12
N ASP A 126 13.97 8.99 0.30
CA ASP A 126 14.98 8.06 0.79
C ASP A 126 16.02 8.80 1.66
N PRO A 127 16.25 8.38 2.91
CA PRO A 127 17.14 9.07 3.85
C PRO A 127 18.60 9.11 3.38
N VAL A 128 19.00 8.30 2.39
CA VAL A 128 20.34 8.40 1.76
C VAL A 128 20.57 9.76 1.09
N HIS A 129 19.51 10.46 0.66
CA HIS A 129 19.65 11.77 0.02
C HIS A 129 19.96 12.92 1.00
N ASP A 130 19.83 12.69 2.31
CA ASP A 130 20.21 13.67 3.36
C ASP A 130 21.65 13.45 3.87
N ALA A 131 22.43 12.61 3.17
CA ALA A 131 23.88 12.63 3.32
C ALA A 131 24.38 13.99 2.81
N GLY A 132 24.85 14.84 3.72
CA GLY A 132 25.64 16.02 3.35
C GLY A 132 26.79 15.67 2.40
N ASP A 133 27.43 16.69 1.83
CA ASP A 133 28.47 16.68 0.77
C ASP A 133 29.57 15.58 0.85
N GLU A 134 29.70 14.86 1.97
CA GLU A 134 30.69 13.81 2.21
C GLU A 134 30.37 12.45 1.57
N GLY A 135 29.11 12.16 1.19
CA GLY A 135 28.74 10.95 0.43
C GLY A 135 29.05 9.60 1.10
N TRP A 136 28.47 8.52 0.55
CA TRP A 136 28.66 7.15 1.04
C TRP A 136 29.66 6.36 0.18
N PRO A 137 30.50 5.46 0.75
CA PRO A 137 30.73 5.20 2.16
C PRO A 137 31.91 6.02 2.72
N LEU A 138 31.81 6.38 4.00
CA LEU A 138 32.95 6.81 4.82
C LEU A 138 33.97 5.65 4.85
N ARG A 139 35.10 5.79 4.16
CA ARG A 139 36.23 4.89 4.38
C ARG A 139 36.69 5.10 5.81
N GLU A 140 36.60 4.07 6.64
CA GLU A 140 37.27 4.06 7.94
C GLU A 140 38.76 4.34 7.70
N PRO A 141 39.36 5.37 8.33
CA PRO A 141 40.78 5.61 8.20
C PRO A 141 41.51 4.43 8.84
N HIS A 142 42.26 3.71 8.03
CA HIS A 142 43.14 2.64 8.46
C HIS A 142 44.30 3.29 9.25
N GLU A 143 44.20 3.33 10.58
CA GLU A 143 45.31 3.78 11.44
C GLU A 143 46.47 2.77 11.34
N SER A 144 47.68 3.29 11.10
CA SER A 144 48.95 2.54 10.99
C SER A 144 49.74 2.57 12.30
#